data_AF-A0A382Y731-F1
#
_entry.id   AF-A0A382Y731-F1
#
_cell.length_a   1.000
_cell.length_b   1.000
_cell.length_c   1.000
_cell.angle_alpha   90.00
_cell.angle_beta   90.00
_cell.angle_gamma   90.00
#
_symmetry.space_group_name_H-M   'P 1'
#
loop_
_entity.id
_entity.type
_entity.pdbx_description
1 polymer ?
#
loop_
_entity_poly.entity_id
_entity_poly.type
_entity_poly.pdbx_seq_one_letter_code
_entity_poly.pdbx_strand_id
1 'polypeptide(L)'
;VSELPPIAKDMFDDLRVAVASVAEPLHAAGHRLYLVGGLVRDRLLAADQTPDHDLTTDAPPERIRDLVAGVADAVWLQGERFGTVGLRVGDVTMEITTHRAEAYVSDSRKPVVRFSTELAEDLARRDFTINAMAVDVADGTLHDPCGGRADL
;
A
#
# COMPACT_ATOMS: atom_id res chain seq x y z
N VAL A 1 -17.49 12.91 -21.09
CA VAL A 1 -16.48 12.48 -20.10
C VAL A 1 -15.74 11.34 -20.74
N SER A 2 -14.42 11.44 -20.91
CA SER A 2 -13.64 10.35 -21.50
C SER A 2 -13.54 9.26 -20.44
N GLU A 3 -14.12 8.09 -20.67
CA GLU A 3 -13.91 6.94 -19.79
C GLU A 3 -12.43 6.53 -19.83
N LEU A 4 -11.85 6.18 -18.67
CA LEU A 4 -10.51 5.62 -18.62
C LEU A 4 -10.45 4.32 -19.43
N PRO A 5 -9.37 4.10 -20.20
CA PRO A 5 -9.22 2.87 -20.98
C PRO A 5 -9.19 1.65 -20.05
N PRO A 6 -9.64 0.47 -20.52
CA PRO A 6 -9.59 -0.77 -19.73
C PRO A 6 -8.20 -1.02 -19.14
N ILE A 7 -8.17 -1.63 -17.96
CA ILE A 7 -6.90 -1.99 -17.30
C ILE A 7 -6.19 -3.03 -18.16
N ALA A 8 -5.03 -2.66 -18.70
CA ALA A 8 -4.15 -3.60 -19.37
C ALA A 8 -3.61 -4.61 -18.33
N LYS A 9 -3.44 -5.87 -18.76
CA LYS A 9 -3.05 -6.96 -17.85
C LYS A 9 -1.68 -6.72 -17.18
N ASP A 10 -0.81 -6.03 -17.89
CA ASP A 10 0.59 -5.75 -17.53
C ASP A 10 0.80 -4.35 -16.95
N MET A 11 -0.28 -3.58 -16.73
CA MET A 11 -0.23 -2.15 -16.37
C MET A 11 0.57 -1.85 -15.10
N PHE A 12 0.71 -2.81 -14.20
CA PHE A 12 1.43 -2.66 -12.92
C PHE A 12 2.66 -3.57 -12.80
N ASP A 13 3.05 -4.30 -13.85
CA ASP A 13 4.07 -5.35 -13.75
C ASP A 13 5.45 -4.81 -13.36
N ASP A 14 5.85 -3.65 -13.86
CA ASP A 14 7.08 -2.97 -13.48
C ASP A 14 7.10 -2.59 -11.99
N LEU A 15 5.99 -2.07 -11.45
CA LEU A 15 5.89 -1.73 -10.02
C LEU A 15 5.92 -2.98 -9.16
N ARG A 16 5.24 -4.05 -9.60
CA ARG A 16 5.25 -5.35 -8.91
C ARG A 16 6.65 -5.94 -8.87
N VAL A 17 7.39 -5.86 -9.97
CA VAL A 17 8.80 -6.27 -10.04
C VAL A 17 9.66 -5.43 -9.10
N ALA A 18 9.45 -4.11 -9.05
CA ALA A 18 10.21 -3.20 -8.20
C ALA A 18 10.10 -3.53 -6.70
N VAL A 19 8.98 -4.09 -6.25
CA VAL A 19 8.73 -4.44 -4.83
C VAL A 19 8.78 -5.94 -4.56
N ALA A 20 9.15 -6.76 -5.54
CA ALA A 20 9.11 -8.23 -5.42
C ALA A 20 9.98 -8.76 -4.28
N SER A 21 11.17 -8.17 -4.07
CA SER A 21 12.13 -8.56 -3.03
C SER A 21 11.55 -8.47 -1.61
N VAL A 22 10.61 -7.56 -1.37
CA VAL A 22 9.91 -7.41 -0.09
C VAL A 22 8.58 -8.17 -0.08
N ALA A 23 7.93 -8.33 -1.23
CA ALA A 23 6.69 -9.09 -1.34
C ALA A 23 6.89 -10.58 -1.02
N GLU A 24 7.98 -11.19 -1.49
CA GLU A 24 8.30 -12.60 -1.28
C GLU A 24 8.31 -13.03 0.20
N PRO A 25 9.07 -12.40 1.11
CA PRO A 25 9.07 -12.79 2.52
C PRO A 25 7.72 -12.55 3.22
N LEU A 26 6.97 -11.50 2.86
CA LEU A 26 5.61 -11.29 3.38
C LEU A 26 4.66 -12.40 2.92
N HIS A 27 4.68 -12.74 1.63
CA HIS A 27 3.86 -13.81 1.07
C HIS A 27 4.20 -15.17 1.67
N ALA A 28 5.49 -15.47 1.82
CA ALA A 28 5.95 -16.70 2.46
C ALA A 28 5.52 -16.81 3.93
N ALA A 29 5.29 -15.68 4.61
CA ALA A 29 4.74 -15.60 5.96
C ALA A 29 3.20 -15.60 6.00
N GLY A 30 2.52 -15.67 4.85
CA GLY A 30 1.05 -15.71 4.75
C GLY A 30 0.38 -14.34 4.68
N HIS A 31 1.15 -13.26 4.49
CA HIS A 31 0.63 -11.90 4.38
C HIS A 31 0.51 -11.45 2.93
N ARG A 32 -0.42 -10.54 2.68
CA ARG A 32 -0.65 -9.91 1.37
C ARG A 32 -0.03 -8.53 1.34
N LEU A 33 0.42 -8.12 0.16
CA LEU A 33 1.05 -6.83 -0.06
C LEU A 33 0.37 -6.14 -1.24
N TYR A 34 0.06 -4.86 -1.07
CA TYR A 34 -0.67 -4.07 -2.03
C TYR A 34 0.02 -2.76 -2.34
N LEU A 35 0.11 -2.39 -3.62
CA LEU A 35 0.39 -1.01 -4.04
C LEU A 35 -0.84 -0.16 -3.73
N VAL A 36 -0.69 1.05 -3.19
CA VAL A 36 -1.84 1.90 -2.80
C VAL A 36 -1.61 3.39 -3.04
N GLY A 37 -2.69 4.17 -2.94
CA GLY A 37 -2.61 5.63 -2.87
C GLY A 37 -2.22 6.30 -4.18
N GLY A 38 -1.38 7.33 -4.09
CA GLY A 38 -0.94 8.11 -5.25
C GLY A 38 -0.26 7.27 -6.32
N LEU A 39 0.50 6.24 -5.91
CA LEU A 39 1.18 5.32 -6.83
C LEU A 39 0.21 4.63 -7.80
N VAL A 40 -0.93 4.14 -7.30
CA VAL A 40 -1.96 3.49 -8.14
C VAL A 40 -2.69 4.52 -9.00
N ARG A 41 -3.05 5.66 -8.40
CA ARG A 41 -3.72 6.77 -9.08
C ARG A 41 -2.91 7.29 -10.28
N ASP A 42 -1.65 7.60 -10.04
CA ASP A 42 -0.76 8.24 -11.02
C ASP A 42 -0.44 7.26 -12.15
N ARG A 43 -0.31 5.96 -11.84
CA ARG A 43 -0.23 4.91 -12.86
C ARG A 43 -1.46 4.86 -13.76
N LEU A 44 -2.67 4.92 -13.19
CA LEU A 44 -3.92 4.92 -13.95
C LEU A 44 -4.06 6.15 -14.86
N LEU A 45 -3.48 7.28 -14.46
CA LEU A 45 -3.45 8.52 -15.24
C LEU A 45 -2.28 8.62 -16.23
N ALA A 46 -1.43 7.58 -16.31
CA ALA A 46 -0.18 7.59 -17.09
C ALA A 46 0.72 8.80 -16.75
N ALA A 47 0.77 9.19 -15.47
CA ALA A 47 1.67 10.22 -14.97
C ALA A 47 3.01 9.61 -14.55
N ASP A 48 4.11 10.13 -15.10
CA ASP A 48 5.49 9.70 -14.79
C ASP A 48 6.01 10.32 -13.49
N GLN A 49 5.35 10.04 -12.37
CA GLN A 49 5.89 10.38 -11.06
C GLN A 49 5.63 9.26 -10.06
N THR A 50 6.70 8.67 -9.51
CA THR A 50 6.65 8.22 -8.12
C THR A 50 8.07 8.01 -7.57
N PRO A 51 8.57 8.92 -6.69
CA PRO A 51 9.83 8.68 -6.01
C PRO A 51 9.72 7.58 -4.93
N ASP A 52 8.52 7.39 -4.35
CA ASP A 52 8.30 6.49 -3.22
C ASP A 52 7.19 5.46 -3.51
N HIS A 53 7.41 4.21 -3.12
CA HIS A 53 6.44 3.12 -3.28
C HIS A 53 5.61 2.94 -2.01
N ASP A 54 4.38 3.47 -2.03
CA ASP A 54 3.42 3.27 -0.96
C ASP A 54 2.79 1.88 -1.03
N LEU A 55 2.95 1.12 0.05
CA LEU A 55 2.52 -0.25 0.18
C LEU A 55 1.64 -0.43 1.42
N THR A 56 0.70 -1.37 1.38
CA THR A 56 -0.05 -1.80 2.57
C THR A 56 -0.16 -3.31 2.67
N THR A 57 -0.32 -3.81 3.89
CA THR A 57 -0.36 -5.25 4.20
C THR A 57 -1.22 -5.51 5.44
N ASP A 58 -1.71 -6.75 5.57
CA ASP A 58 -2.34 -7.27 6.78
C ASP A 58 -1.33 -7.62 7.89
N ALA A 59 -0.03 -7.62 7.58
CA ALA A 59 1.02 -7.88 8.57
C ALA A 59 1.13 -6.73 9.60
N PRO A 60 1.28 -7.03 10.91
CA PRO A 60 1.50 -5.99 11.91
C PRO A 60 2.92 -5.39 11.81
N PRO A 61 3.17 -4.18 12.35
CA PRO A 61 4.41 -3.43 12.09
C PRO A 61 5.68 -4.15 12.50
N GLU A 62 5.66 -4.81 13.66
CA GLU A 62 6.77 -5.62 14.14
C GLU A 62 7.07 -6.79 13.21
N ARG A 63 6.04 -7.37 12.59
CA ARG A 63 6.18 -8.47 11.64
C ARG A 63 6.73 -7.97 10.31
N ILE A 64 6.30 -6.80 9.84
CA ILE A 64 6.87 -6.14 8.67
C ILE A 64 8.37 -5.94 8.89
N ARG A 65 8.76 -5.28 10.00
CA ARG A 65 10.16 -5.04 10.34
C ARG A 65 11.00 -6.31 10.31
N ASP A 66 10.52 -7.36 10.97
CA ASP A 66 11.26 -8.62 11.08
C ASP A 66 11.41 -9.33 9.73
N LEU A 67 10.40 -9.25 8.85
CA LEU A 67 10.42 -9.88 7.53
C LEU A 67 11.30 -9.13 6.53
N VAL A 68 11.34 -7.79 6.60
CA VAL A 68 12.13 -6.99 5.65
C VAL A 68 13.60 -6.86 6.05
N ALA A 69 13.94 -7.12 7.32
CA ALA A 69 15.30 -6.96 7.83
C ALA A 69 16.36 -7.80 7.07
N GLY A 70 15.95 -8.92 6.47
CA GLY A 70 16.85 -9.79 5.69
C GLY A 70 17.07 -9.37 4.24
N VAL A 71 16.25 -8.43 3.72
CA VAL A 71 16.26 -8.02 2.31
C VAL A 71 16.52 -6.53 2.11
N ALA A 72 16.28 -5.70 3.14
CA ALA A 72 16.43 -4.25 3.08
C ALA A 72 17.87 -3.78 3.32
N ASP A 73 18.33 -2.81 2.52
CA ASP A 73 19.60 -2.11 2.74
C ASP A 73 19.50 -1.10 3.89
N ALA A 74 18.30 -0.55 4.11
CA ALA A 74 18.00 0.38 5.18
C ALA A 74 16.55 0.24 5.64
N VAL A 75 16.30 0.46 6.93
CA VAL A 75 14.97 0.40 7.54
C VAL A 75 14.78 1.61 8.48
N TRP A 76 13.63 2.28 8.37
CA TRP A 76 13.24 3.43 9.19
C TRP A 76 11.98 3.10 10.00
N LEU A 77 12.11 3.18 11.33
CA LEU A 77 11.05 2.77 12.28
C LEU A 77 10.34 3.94 12.97
N GLN A 78 10.58 5.18 12.53
CA GLN A 78 9.94 6.37 13.12
C GLN A 78 8.40 6.30 13.03
N GLY A 79 7.87 5.67 11.97
CA GLY A 79 6.45 5.45 11.74
C GLY A 79 5.88 4.15 12.34
N GLU A 80 6.71 3.26 12.91
CA GLU A 80 6.32 1.89 13.27
C GLU A 80 5.16 1.89 14.28
N ARG A 81 5.22 2.79 15.27
CA ARG A 81 4.15 2.99 16.28
C ARG A 81 2.79 3.37 15.67
N PHE A 82 2.78 3.89 14.45
CA PHE A 82 1.57 4.25 13.74
C PHE A 82 1.16 3.19 12.72
N GLY A 83 2.01 2.20 12.44
CA GLY A 83 1.72 1.16 11.45
C GLY A 83 2.68 1.11 10.29
N THR A 84 3.65 2.03 10.19
CA THR A 84 4.42 2.24 8.95
C THR A 84 5.90 1.92 9.17
N VAL A 85 6.44 1.04 8.34
CA VAL A 85 7.87 0.73 8.26
C VAL A 85 8.39 1.24 6.92
N GLY A 86 9.30 2.23 6.98
CA GLY A 86 10.01 2.68 5.80
C GLY A 86 11.20 1.77 5.53
N LEU A 87 11.55 1.55 4.26
CA LEU A 87 12.72 0.76 3.88
C LEU A 87 13.24 1.11 2.49
N ARG A 88 14.48 0.69 2.21
CA ARG A 88 15.09 0.82 0.89
C ARG A 88 15.75 -0.49 0.47
N VAL A 89 15.56 -0.85 -0.80
CA VAL A 89 16.25 -1.96 -1.48
C VAL A 89 16.80 -1.42 -2.80
N GLY A 90 18.12 -1.37 -2.94
CA GLY A 90 18.78 -0.68 -4.04
C GLY A 90 18.39 0.80 -4.09
N ASP A 91 17.84 1.19 -5.25
CA ASP A 91 17.35 2.54 -5.53
C ASP A 91 15.85 2.71 -5.22
N VAL A 92 15.17 1.65 -4.78
CA VAL A 92 13.73 1.67 -4.50
C VAL A 92 13.47 1.98 -3.03
N THR A 93 12.85 3.13 -2.76
CA THR A 93 12.36 3.50 -1.44
C THR A 93 10.88 3.12 -1.31
N MET A 94 10.52 2.51 -0.19
CA MET A 94 9.21 1.95 0.09
C MET A 94 8.73 2.39 1.47
N GLU A 95 7.42 2.56 1.61
CA GLU A 95 6.75 2.61 2.90
C GLU A 95 5.69 1.50 2.97
N ILE A 96 5.86 0.56 3.90
CA ILE A 96 4.87 -0.51 4.11
C ILE A 96 4.05 -0.18 5.34
N THR A 97 2.74 -0.01 5.16
CA THR A 97 1.81 0.33 6.24
C THR A 97 0.83 -0.79 6.52
N THR A 98 0.74 -1.26 7.77
CA THR A 98 -0.32 -2.20 8.20
C THR A 98 -1.70 -1.59 7.94
N HIS A 99 -2.64 -2.38 7.44
CA HIS A 99 -4.03 -1.95 7.25
C HIS A 99 -4.59 -1.35 8.55
N ARG A 100 -5.37 -0.27 8.45
CA ARG A 100 -5.99 0.36 9.61
C ARG A 100 -7.48 0.45 9.43
N ALA A 101 -8.23 0.23 10.50
CA ALA A 101 -9.65 0.52 10.56
C ALA A 101 -9.87 1.97 11.06
N GLU A 102 -11.04 2.52 10.75
CA GLU A 102 -11.47 3.76 11.40
C GLU A 102 -11.53 3.58 12.92
N ALA A 103 -11.04 4.59 13.64
CA ALA A 103 -11.11 4.65 15.08
C ALA A 103 -11.69 6.01 15.50
N TYR A 104 -12.99 6.03 15.79
CA TYR A 104 -13.65 7.17 16.40
C TYR A 104 -13.36 7.15 17.91
N VAL A 105 -12.64 8.16 18.40
CA VAL A 105 -12.46 8.37 19.83
C VAL A 105 -13.18 9.65 20.18
N SER A 106 -14.30 9.52 20.90
CA SER A 106 -15.23 10.63 21.16
C SER A 106 -14.71 11.73 22.09
N ASP A 107 -13.42 11.77 22.44
CA ASP A 107 -12.88 12.80 23.36
C ASP A 107 -11.34 13.00 23.31
N SER A 108 -10.67 12.53 22.25
CA SER A 108 -9.20 12.59 22.14
C SER A 108 -8.77 13.24 20.83
N ARG A 109 -7.93 14.29 20.91
CA ARG A 109 -7.21 14.87 19.76
C ARG A 109 -6.11 13.96 19.20
N LYS A 110 -5.81 12.84 19.87
CA LYS A 110 -4.84 11.84 19.38
C LYS A 110 -5.59 10.71 18.67
N PRO A 111 -5.30 10.43 17.40
CA PRO A 111 -5.86 9.28 16.71
C PRO A 111 -5.42 8.00 17.42
N VAL A 112 -6.37 7.16 17.79
CA VAL A 112 -6.08 5.79 18.23
C VAL A 112 -5.90 4.98 16.96
N VAL A 113 -4.70 4.46 16.73
CA VAL A 113 -4.47 3.58 15.58
C VAL A 113 -5.05 2.22 15.91
N ARG A 114 -6.01 1.76 15.09
CA ARG A 114 -6.52 0.40 15.13
C ARG A 114 -6.09 -0.32 13.88
N PHE A 115 -5.26 -1.34 14.03
CA PHE A 115 -4.88 -2.20 12.91
C PHE A 115 -6.01 -3.14 12.52
N SER A 116 -6.04 -3.51 11.24
CA SER A 116 -6.98 -4.43 10.64
C SER A 116 -6.25 -5.48 9.81
N THR A 117 -6.92 -6.58 9.49
CA THR A 117 -6.50 -7.55 8.48
C THR A 117 -7.26 -7.36 7.15
N GLU A 118 -8.25 -6.48 7.12
CA GLU A 118 -9.13 -6.28 5.98
C GLU A 118 -8.69 -5.07 5.16
N LEU A 119 -8.29 -5.30 3.91
CA LEU A 119 -7.93 -4.24 2.96
C LEU A 119 -9.04 -3.20 2.80
N ALA A 120 -10.30 -3.64 2.74
CA ALA A 120 -11.45 -2.76 2.56
C ALA A 120 -11.60 -1.74 3.69
N GLU A 121 -11.24 -2.09 4.93
CA GLU A 121 -11.26 -1.15 6.06
C GLU A 121 -10.16 -0.08 5.92
N ASP A 122 -8.97 -0.44 5.42
CA ASP A 122 -7.91 0.54 5.14
C ASP A 122 -8.27 1.47 3.98
N LEU A 123 -8.90 0.95 2.93
CA LEU A 123 -9.30 1.77 1.79
C LEU A 123 -10.44 2.73 2.15
N ALA A 124 -11.43 2.27 2.93
CA ALA A 124 -12.60 3.07 3.30
C ALA A 124 -12.28 4.30 4.16
N ARG A 125 -11.20 4.27 4.95
CA ARG A 125 -10.79 5.39 5.82
C ARG A 125 -9.95 6.48 5.12
N ARG A 126 -9.69 6.35 3.81
CA ARG A 126 -8.85 7.28 3.06
C ARG A 126 -9.68 8.47 2.58
N ASP A 127 -9.06 9.64 2.55
CA ASP A 127 -9.78 10.92 2.36
C ASP A 127 -10.43 11.08 0.97
N PHE A 128 -9.86 10.47 -0.08
CA PHE A 128 -10.33 10.59 -1.46
C PHE A 128 -10.42 9.22 -2.13
N THR A 129 -11.52 8.98 -2.86
CA THR A 129 -11.78 7.74 -3.61
C THR A 129 -10.65 7.40 -4.58
N ILE A 130 -10.13 8.40 -5.30
CA ILE A 130 -9.00 8.27 -6.22
C ILE A 130 -7.69 7.80 -5.54
N ASN A 131 -7.56 7.92 -4.22
CA ASN A 131 -6.42 7.41 -3.44
C ASN A 131 -6.78 6.15 -2.62
N ALA A 132 -8.02 5.68 -2.73
CA ALA A 132 -8.61 4.53 -2.03
C ALA A 132 -8.69 3.28 -2.92
N MET A 133 -7.70 3.11 -3.80
CA MET A 133 -7.51 1.93 -4.63
C MET A 133 -6.24 1.19 -4.22
N ALA A 134 -6.24 -0.11 -4.44
CA ALA A 134 -5.10 -0.99 -4.18
C ALA A 134 -4.86 -1.95 -5.34
N VAL A 135 -3.61 -2.34 -5.56
CA VAL A 135 -3.25 -3.39 -6.52
C VAL A 135 -2.55 -4.51 -5.77
N ASP A 136 -3.08 -5.73 -5.86
CA ASP A 136 -2.44 -6.90 -5.27
C ASP A 136 -1.11 -7.17 -6.00
N VAL A 137 0.00 -7.18 -5.25
CA VAL A 137 1.32 -7.39 -5.82
C VAL A 137 1.45 -8.81 -6.42
N ALA A 138 0.71 -9.79 -5.89
CA ALA A 138 0.80 -11.17 -6.31
C ALA A 138 0.29 -11.39 -7.74
N ASP A 139 -0.82 -10.76 -8.13
CA ASP A 139 -1.48 -11.02 -9.42
C ASP A 139 -1.80 -9.78 -10.26
N GLY A 140 -1.63 -8.57 -9.71
CA GLY A 140 -1.91 -7.31 -10.39
C GLY A 140 -3.39 -6.90 -10.36
N THR A 141 -4.24 -7.58 -9.58
CA THR A 141 -5.67 -7.27 -9.46
C THR A 141 -5.88 -5.90 -8.81
N LEU A 142 -6.65 -5.03 -9.47
CA LEU A 142 -7.10 -3.77 -8.89
C LEU A 142 -8.30 -4.01 -7.97
N HIS A 143 -8.17 -3.55 -6.73
CA HIS A 143 -9.23 -3.43 -5.73
C HIS A 143 -9.66 -1.96 -5.64
N ASP A 144 -10.92 -1.69 -6.02
CA ASP A 144 -11.51 -0.35 -5.98
C ASP A 144 -12.91 -0.39 -5.34
N PRO A 145 -13.01 -0.60 -4.01
CA PRO A 145 -14.31 -0.67 -3.33
C PRO A 145 -15.00 0.70 -3.21
N CYS A 146 -14.26 1.80 -3.41
CA CYS A 146 -14.77 3.17 -3.23
C CYS A 146 -15.11 3.86 -4.56
N GLY A 147 -14.88 3.21 -5.71
CA GLY A 147 -15.17 3.77 -7.03
C GLY A 147 -14.18 4.85 -7.50
N GLY A 148 -12.95 4.85 -6.97
CA GLY A 148 -11.92 5.81 -7.29
C GLY A 148 -11.57 5.88 -8.77
N ARG A 149 -11.66 4.77 -9.50
CA ARG A 149 -11.40 4.76 -10.95
C ARG A 149 -12.46 5.53 -11.73
N ALA A 150 -13.71 5.54 -11.27
CA ALA A 150 -14.78 6.29 -11.93
C ALA A 150 -14.69 7.80 -11.66
N ASP A 151 -14.03 8.18 -10.57
CA ASP A 151 -13.82 9.58 -10.16
C ASP A 151 -12.57 10.23 -10.76
N LEU A 152 -11.74 9.46 -11.50
CA LEU A 152 -10.58 9.93 -12.27
C LEU A 152 -10.98 10.42 -13.67
#